data_AF-A0A514LG59-F1
#
_entry.id   AF-A0A514LG59-F1
#
_cell.length_a   1.000
_cell.length_b   1.000
_cell.length_c   1.000
_cell.angle_alpha   90.00
_cell.angle_beta   90.00
_cell.angle_gamma   90.00
#
_symmetry.space_group_name_H-M   'P 1'
#
loop_
_entity.id
_entity.type
_entity.pdbx_description
1 polymer ?
#
loop_
_entity_poly.entity_id
_entity_poly.type
_entity_poly.pdbx_seq_one_letter_code
_entity_poly.pdbx_strand_id
1 'polypeptide(L)'
;MGDSGAVVQTQHEYMKLVNRHVFGFTTLDAYEELIKLLIQIRSPKLSKEFRPTAIYDILEAALPPLTDEDLRHLSDTIEQMDQTKQQMEQLDREREALRKLNNAYDRYNQRLLADQVEEYQKADTRLSKSESGLSRMREQQETLLADISRLEEGIEQLGLEEDTLVKHEERLSSHEVWDMEKELTSEREREKQQKDKVDTLEKKEESKTQQALESKTRIRETEAKAAQLDQDGKDQLEKLEMLADEAAFSGHNQNAEDYEKLVDDGPFEFMLWEKEAKQFERALSEGEDILRAFADIKEKVMTQKKALDEEQQQLDRIRQEEREWANTFDEEKENQVDAIRLWLDRSEHLREHGESAFQQSARMVHQLFADSNYEDVRAPFRALTDHFTSEQKTIVAERQVKIEDLEKEKAQLEEERNAWQTTKESEPGTKEATLEARKKLGEQGVAFEPLYASVEFLDDVPEETRVRIESALMDAGLLDALLTDEDNLAFSHDRVLTPSPAFMVPTLADYLRPELPDESRLRPETVDDALRSIVIGSEAGEGATTFDLDGSYQIGMLKGHALP
;
A
#
# COMPACT_ATOMS: atom_id res chain seq x y z
N MET A 1 55.81 -6.92 39.73
CA MET A 1 54.40 -6.59 39.39
C MET A 1 53.69 -6.26 40.69
N GLY A 2 52.82 -5.24 40.72
CA GLY A 2 52.15 -4.79 41.94
C GLY A 2 50.97 -5.69 42.34
N ASP A 3 50.81 -5.89 43.65
CA ASP A 3 50.01 -6.94 44.30
C ASP A 3 48.47 -6.72 44.31
N SER A 4 47.90 -6.03 43.31
CA SER A 4 46.44 -5.77 43.27
C SER A 4 45.86 -5.51 41.87
N GLY A 5 46.23 -6.33 40.88
CA GLY A 5 45.65 -6.28 39.53
C GLY A 5 44.76 -7.48 39.22
N ALA A 6 43.55 -7.24 38.70
CA ALA A 6 42.72 -8.29 38.10
C ALA A 6 43.13 -8.50 36.64
N VAL A 7 43.57 -9.71 36.29
CA VAL A 7 43.96 -10.08 34.93
C VAL A 7 42.75 -10.67 34.21
N VAL A 8 42.37 -10.11 33.06
CA VAL A 8 41.27 -10.59 32.23
C VAL A 8 41.81 -11.13 30.90
N GLN A 9 41.20 -12.19 30.38
CA GLN A 9 41.68 -12.89 29.18
C GLN A 9 40.96 -12.45 27.90
N THR A 10 39.81 -11.77 28.01
CA THR A 10 39.02 -11.36 26.84
C THR A 10 38.83 -9.84 26.77
N GLN A 11 38.77 -9.31 25.55
CA GLN A 11 38.59 -7.88 25.29
C GLN A 11 37.26 -7.35 25.85
N HIS A 12 36.21 -8.18 25.83
CA HIS A 12 34.89 -7.83 26.35
C HIS A 12 34.88 -7.71 27.89
N GLU A 13 35.55 -8.62 28.60
CA GLU A 13 35.71 -8.53 30.05
C GLU A 13 36.55 -7.32 30.45
N TYR A 14 37.59 -7.00 29.67
CA TYR A 14 38.36 -5.77 29.86
C TYR A 14 37.51 -4.51 29.66
N MET A 15 36.69 -4.45 28.60
CA MET A 15 35.73 -3.36 28.39
C MET A 15 34.79 -3.19 29.58
N LYS A 16 34.24 -4.29 30.10
CA LYS A 16 33.31 -4.26 31.24
C LYS A 16 33.98 -3.75 32.51
N LEU A 17 35.23 -4.15 32.74
CA LEU A 17 36.03 -3.73 33.89
C LEU A 17 36.39 -2.24 33.79
N VAL A 18 36.83 -1.77 32.62
CA VAL A 18 37.13 -0.36 32.37
C VAL A 18 35.87 0.51 32.46
N ASN A 19 34.75 0.09 31.88
CA ASN A 19 33.49 0.82 32.02
C ASN A 19 33.10 0.92 33.50
N ARG A 20 33.16 -0.18 34.26
CA ARG A 20 32.79 -0.16 35.69
C ARG A 20 33.70 0.73 36.55
N HIS A 21 34.99 0.79 36.26
CA HIS A 21 35.95 1.50 37.10
C HIS A 21 36.28 2.93 36.64
N VAL A 22 36.02 3.29 35.38
CA VAL A 22 36.43 4.58 34.81
C VAL A 22 35.25 5.42 34.32
N PHE A 23 34.26 4.83 33.63
CA PHE A 23 33.25 5.60 32.88
C PHE A 23 31.82 5.51 33.43
N GLY A 24 31.43 4.37 34.00
CA GLY A 24 30.18 4.19 34.75
C GLY A 24 28.89 4.10 33.92
N PHE A 25 28.93 3.73 32.65
CA PHE A 25 27.72 3.59 31.83
C PHE A 25 26.86 2.39 32.23
N THR A 26 25.53 2.57 32.20
CA THR A 26 24.53 1.55 32.56
C THR A 26 24.49 0.36 31.60
N THR A 27 24.77 0.58 30.32
CA THR A 27 24.86 -0.48 29.30
C THR A 27 26.26 -0.49 28.66
N LEU A 28 26.73 -1.69 28.32
CA LEU A 28 28.03 -1.90 27.68
C LEU A 28 28.06 -1.34 26.25
N ASP A 29 26.92 -1.34 25.56
CA ASP A 29 26.76 -0.83 24.20
C ASP A 29 26.93 0.70 24.14
N ALA A 30 26.37 1.44 25.11
CA ALA A 30 26.55 2.89 25.20
C ALA A 30 28.01 3.29 25.46
N TYR A 31 28.74 2.46 26.22
CA TYR A 31 30.18 2.63 26.39
C TYR A 31 30.95 2.32 25.11
N GLU A 32 30.55 1.29 24.36
CA GLU A 32 31.16 0.94 23.08
C GLU A 32 30.95 2.03 22.01
N GLU A 33 29.74 2.60 21.93
CA GLU A 33 29.41 3.73 21.05
C GLU A 33 30.26 4.97 21.38
N LEU A 34 30.39 5.33 22.67
CA LEU A 34 31.23 6.45 23.08
C LEU A 34 32.70 6.22 22.70
N ILE A 35 33.22 5.01 22.89
CA ILE A 35 34.60 4.68 22.55
C ILE A 35 34.80 4.71 21.03
N LYS A 36 33.85 4.19 20.24
CA LYS A 36 33.87 4.31 18.76
C LYS A 36 33.87 5.77 18.31
N LEU A 37 33.04 6.61 18.93
CA LEU A 37 32.97 8.06 18.67
C LEU A 37 34.28 8.76 19.04
N LEU A 38 34.87 8.42 20.19
CA LEU A 38 36.19 8.91 20.62
C LEU A 38 37.31 8.44 19.69
N ILE A 39 37.25 7.21 19.17
CA ILE A 39 38.24 6.66 18.23
C ILE A 39 38.14 7.35 16.86
N GLN A 40 36.93 7.56 16.35
CA GLN A 40 36.67 8.27 15.09
C GLN A 40 37.08 9.74 15.15
N ILE A 41 36.88 10.41 16.30
CA ILE A 41 37.38 11.78 16.50
C ILE A 41 38.92 11.80 16.61
N ARG A 42 39.55 10.70 17.05
CA ARG A 42 40.97 10.68 17.42
C ARG A 42 41.92 10.17 16.33
N SER A 43 41.47 9.67 15.18
CA SER A 43 42.39 9.27 14.08
C SER A 43 41.79 9.42 12.66
N PRO A 44 42.51 9.96 11.63
CA PRO A 44 43.88 10.49 11.58
C PRO A 44 43.99 12.01 11.28
N LYS A 45 44.95 12.65 11.96
CA LYS A 45 45.68 13.90 11.62
C LYS A 45 44.86 15.16 11.26
N LEU A 46 44.71 15.99 12.29
CA LEU A 46 44.28 17.40 12.41
C LEU A 46 44.84 18.44 11.40
N SER A 47 45.32 18.07 10.21
CA SER A 47 46.12 18.98 9.37
C SER A 47 45.67 19.14 7.91
N LYS A 48 44.43 18.80 7.52
CA LYS A 48 43.94 19.13 6.17
C LYS A 48 42.44 19.46 6.15
N GLU A 49 42.16 20.76 6.02
CA GLU A 49 40.91 21.41 5.60
C GLU A 49 39.60 20.90 6.21
N PHE A 50 39.23 21.51 7.33
CA PHE A 50 37.89 21.44 7.93
C PHE A 50 36.84 22.08 7.01
N ARG A 51 36.08 21.27 6.27
CA ARG A 51 34.79 21.71 5.73
C ARG A 51 33.69 21.28 6.72
N PRO A 52 32.71 22.15 7.03
CA PRO A 52 31.59 21.81 7.91
C PRO A 52 30.85 20.51 7.54
N THR A 53 30.88 20.12 6.26
CA THR A 53 30.32 18.88 5.75
C THR A 53 30.98 17.62 6.31
N ALA A 54 32.31 17.59 6.45
CA ALA A 54 32.99 16.39 6.96
C ALA A 54 32.71 16.14 8.46
N ILE A 55 32.46 17.20 9.22
CA ILE A 55 32.01 17.10 10.61
C ILE A 55 30.56 16.57 10.65
N TYR A 56 29.71 17.04 9.75
CA TYR A 56 28.33 16.58 9.60
C TYR A 56 28.27 15.08 9.25
N ASP A 57 29.06 14.61 8.28
CA ASP A 57 29.09 13.21 7.87
C ASP A 57 29.56 12.27 9.01
N ILE A 58 30.51 12.74 9.85
CA ILE A 58 31.00 11.98 11.01
C ILE A 58 29.96 11.97 12.15
N LEU A 59 29.24 13.08 12.36
CA LEU A 59 28.15 13.16 13.33
C LEU A 59 26.94 12.33 12.89
N GLU A 60 26.62 12.31 11.60
CA GLU A 60 25.53 11.53 11.00
C GLU A 60 25.81 10.03 11.07
N ALA A 61 27.05 9.61 10.80
CA ALA A 61 27.46 8.21 10.94
C ALA A 61 27.59 7.72 12.40
N ALA A 62 27.68 8.65 13.36
CA ALA A 62 27.78 8.36 14.79
C ALA A 62 26.46 8.54 15.56
N LEU A 63 25.42 9.08 14.90
CA LEU A 63 24.06 9.09 15.43
C LEU A 63 23.47 7.69 15.27
N PRO A 64 22.74 7.17 16.29
CA PRO A 64 22.05 5.89 16.18
C PRO A 64 21.09 5.91 14.97
N PRO A 65 20.95 4.81 14.22
CA PRO A 65 19.88 4.70 13.24
C PRO A 65 18.55 4.97 13.93
N LEU A 66 17.72 5.86 13.33
CA LEU A 66 16.38 6.14 13.82
C LEU A 66 15.63 4.83 14.00
N THR A 67 14.97 4.67 15.15
CA THR A 67 14.23 3.45 15.41
C THR A 67 13.06 3.33 14.41
N ASP A 68 12.65 2.12 14.08
CA ASP A 68 11.46 1.89 13.23
C ASP A 68 10.21 2.59 13.80
N GLU A 69 10.16 2.82 15.12
CA GLU A 69 9.10 3.54 15.81
C GLU A 69 9.12 5.05 15.47
N ASP A 70 10.30 5.67 15.40
CA ASP A 70 10.47 7.07 14.99
C ASP A 70 10.19 7.29 13.49
N LEU A 71 10.59 6.34 12.65
CA LEU A 71 10.30 6.37 11.21
C LEU A 71 8.80 6.23 10.93
N ARG A 72 8.12 5.37 11.69
CA ARG A 72 6.68 5.17 11.59
C ARG A 72 5.91 6.43 11.97
N HIS A 73 6.30 7.10 13.05
CA HIS A 73 5.70 8.38 13.42
C HIS A 73 5.88 9.45 12.34
N LEU A 74 7.06 9.51 11.70
CA LEU A 74 7.32 10.42 10.59
C LEU A 74 6.45 10.10 9.37
N SER A 75 6.36 8.84 8.98
CA SER A 75 5.48 8.38 7.91
C SER A 75 4.01 8.70 8.19
N ASP A 76 3.53 8.43 9.40
CA ASP A 76 2.16 8.75 9.81
C ASP A 76 1.88 10.26 9.75
N THR A 77 2.83 11.11 10.17
CA THR A 77 2.68 12.57 10.02
C THR A 77 2.70 13.03 8.57
N ILE A 78 3.53 12.43 7.71
CA ILE A 78 3.57 12.77 6.28
C ILE A 78 2.26 12.35 5.60
N GLU A 79 1.72 11.19 5.95
CA GLU A 79 0.43 10.72 5.46
C GLU A 79 -0.71 11.61 5.94
N GLN A 80 -0.71 12.02 7.21
CA GLN A 80 -1.67 13.00 7.73
C GLN A 80 -1.56 14.37 7.05
N MET A 81 -0.33 14.83 6.76
CA MET A 81 -0.13 16.09 6.03
C MET A 81 -0.64 15.99 4.59
N ASP A 82 -0.45 14.85 3.92
CA ASP A 82 -0.95 14.64 2.56
C ASP A 82 -2.48 14.53 2.54
N GLN A 83 -3.07 13.78 3.48
CA GLN A 83 -4.53 13.74 3.67
C GLN A 83 -5.11 15.13 3.96
N THR A 84 -4.46 15.92 4.81
CA THR A 84 -4.89 17.29 5.13
C THR A 84 -4.80 18.19 3.89
N LYS A 85 -3.76 18.04 3.07
CA LYS A 85 -3.60 18.77 1.82
C LYS A 85 -4.70 18.41 0.81
N GLN A 86 -5.00 17.13 0.64
CA GLN A 86 -6.08 16.66 -0.22
C GLN A 86 -7.45 17.18 0.26
N GLN A 87 -7.70 17.21 1.57
CA GLN A 87 -8.90 17.79 2.15
C GLN A 87 -9.00 19.30 1.89
N MET A 88 -7.89 20.05 2.00
CA MET A 88 -7.86 21.47 1.65
C MET A 88 -8.17 21.71 0.17
N GLU A 89 -7.57 20.93 -0.74
CA GLU A 89 -7.84 21.02 -2.18
C GLU A 89 -9.29 20.66 -2.53
N GLN A 90 -9.90 19.73 -1.81
CA GLN A 90 -11.31 19.41 -1.93
C GLN A 90 -12.19 20.59 -1.45
N LEU A 91 -11.92 21.12 -0.25
CA LEU A 91 -12.67 22.24 0.29
C LEU A 91 -12.58 23.50 -0.58
N ASP A 92 -11.44 23.76 -1.22
CA ASP A 92 -11.30 24.87 -2.15
C ASP A 92 -12.15 24.68 -3.42
N ARG A 93 -12.19 23.45 -3.97
CA ARG A 93 -13.08 23.11 -5.09
C ARG A 93 -14.55 23.27 -4.72
N GLU A 94 -14.96 22.80 -3.54
CA GLU A 94 -16.31 22.96 -3.02
C GLU A 94 -16.65 24.44 -2.83
N ARG A 95 -15.72 25.25 -2.29
CA ARG A 95 -15.89 26.69 -2.14
C ARG A 95 -16.04 27.41 -3.48
N GLU A 96 -15.28 27.02 -4.51
CA GLU A 96 -15.43 27.59 -5.85
C GLU A 96 -16.79 27.22 -6.47
N ALA A 97 -17.25 25.98 -6.30
CA ALA A 97 -18.56 25.55 -6.77
C ALA A 97 -19.68 26.33 -6.06
N LEU A 98 -19.60 26.48 -4.73
CA LEU A 98 -20.55 27.27 -3.94
C LEU A 98 -20.53 28.76 -4.33
N ARG A 99 -19.35 29.34 -4.63
CA ARG A 99 -19.26 30.71 -5.14
C ARG A 99 -19.98 30.87 -6.48
N LYS A 100 -19.80 29.93 -7.41
CA LYS A 100 -20.50 29.94 -8.70
C LYS A 100 -22.01 29.86 -8.51
N LEU A 101 -22.46 28.99 -7.60
CA LEU A 101 -23.87 28.85 -7.24
C LEU A 101 -24.42 30.15 -6.63
N ASN A 102 -23.70 30.75 -5.67
CA ASN A 102 -24.13 31.98 -5.02
C ASN A 102 -24.20 33.15 -6.02
N ASN A 103 -23.25 33.27 -6.93
CA ASN A 103 -23.29 34.27 -8.01
C ASN A 103 -24.52 34.08 -8.93
N ALA A 104 -24.93 32.84 -9.19
CA ALA A 104 -26.14 32.56 -9.96
C ALA A 104 -27.41 32.95 -9.18
N TYR A 105 -27.47 32.62 -7.87
CA TYR A 105 -28.56 33.05 -6.99
C TYR A 105 -28.64 34.57 -6.85
N ASP A 106 -27.51 35.27 -6.72
CA ASP A 106 -27.47 36.73 -6.65
C ASP A 106 -28.03 37.36 -7.92
N ARG A 107 -27.66 36.84 -9.10
CA ARG A 107 -28.22 37.30 -10.38
C ARG A 107 -29.72 37.01 -10.48
N TYR A 108 -30.16 35.84 -10.03
CA TYR A 108 -31.58 35.50 -9.99
C TYR A 108 -32.36 36.44 -9.06
N ASN A 109 -31.86 36.68 -7.85
CA ASN A 109 -32.46 37.59 -6.88
C ASN A 109 -32.50 39.03 -7.38
N GLN A 110 -31.42 39.49 -8.04
CA GLN A 110 -31.39 40.81 -8.67
C GLN A 110 -32.43 40.93 -9.77
N ARG A 111 -32.63 39.90 -10.59
CA ARG A 111 -33.68 39.89 -11.61
C ARG A 111 -35.08 39.88 -11.00
N LEU A 112 -35.32 39.05 -9.98
CA LEU A 112 -36.60 39.03 -9.28
C LEU A 112 -36.93 40.39 -8.64
N LEU A 113 -35.95 41.06 -8.03
CA LEU A 113 -36.10 42.41 -7.50
C LEU A 113 -36.38 43.43 -8.61
N ALA A 114 -35.68 43.34 -9.75
CA ALA A 114 -35.92 44.22 -10.89
C ALA A 114 -37.35 44.06 -11.43
N ASP A 115 -37.82 42.83 -11.59
CA ASP A 115 -39.18 42.53 -12.06
C ASP A 115 -40.23 43.06 -11.05
N GLN A 116 -40.00 42.91 -9.74
CA GLN A 116 -40.88 43.47 -8.71
C GLN A 116 -40.91 45.01 -8.71
N VAL A 117 -39.76 45.66 -8.92
CA VAL A 117 -39.68 47.12 -9.02
C VAL A 117 -40.38 47.60 -10.29
N GLU A 118 -40.25 46.90 -11.42
CA GLU A 118 -40.93 47.22 -12.66
C GLU A 118 -42.47 47.15 -12.49
N GLU A 119 -42.97 46.08 -11.87
CA GLU A 119 -44.41 45.95 -11.58
C GLU A 119 -44.90 47.02 -10.59
N TYR A 120 -44.11 47.36 -9.59
CA TYR A 120 -44.42 48.48 -8.68
C TYR A 120 -44.50 49.82 -9.43
N GLN A 121 -43.56 50.11 -10.33
CA GLN A 121 -43.58 51.33 -11.15
C GLN A 121 -44.79 51.36 -12.09
N LYS A 122 -45.16 50.22 -12.70
CA LYS A 122 -46.39 50.12 -13.50
C LYS A 122 -47.64 50.37 -12.65
N ALA A 123 -47.67 49.85 -11.42
CA ALA A 123 -48.78 50.09 -10.50
C ALA A 123 -48.86 51.56 -10.06
N ASP A 124 -47.72 52.19 -9.72
CA ASP A 124 -47.64 53.60 -9.30
C ASP A 124 -48.04 54.55 -10.43
N THR A 125 -47.58 54.30 -11.67
CA THR A 125 -48.00 55.09 -12.84
C THR A 125 -49.50 54.94 -13.14
N ARG A 126 -50.08 53.75 -12.94
CA ARG A 126 -51.53 53.54 -13.04
C ARG A 126 -52.29 54.31 -11.94
N LEU A 127 -51.79 54.29 -10.72
CA LEU A 127 -52.36 55.03 -9.59
C LEU A 127 -52.34 56.54 -9.88
N SER A 128 -51.19 57.11 -10.26
CA SER A 128 -51.06 58.53 -10.60
C SER A 128 -51.96 58.97 -11.76
N LYS A 129 -52.12 58.12 -12.80
CA LYS A 129 -53.09 58.37 -13.88
C LYS A 129 -54.53 58.36 -13.37
N SER A 130 -54.87 57.45 -12.46
CA SER A 130 -56.21 57.38 -11.86
C SER A 130 -56.49 58.61 -10.97
N GLU A 131 -55.51 59.03 -10.15
CA GLU A 131 -55.62 60.22 -9.29
C GLU A 131 -55.76 61.52 -10.09
N SER A 132 -54.95 61.70 -11.13
CA SER A 132 -55.06 62.85 -12.02
C SER A 132 -56.38 62.85 -12.80
N GLY A 133 -56.84 61.69 -13.26
CA GLY A 133 -58.17 61.53 -13.84
C GLY A 133 -59.29 61.91 -12.87
N LEU A 134 -59.20 61.46 -11.63
CA LEU A 134 -60.18 61.74 -10.58
C LEU A 134 -60.18 63.22 -10.17
N SER A 135 -59.01 63.87 -10.14
CA SER A 135 -58.90 65.32 -9.93
C SER A 135 -59.55 66.11 -11.06
N ARG A 136 -59.31 65.71 -12.33
CA ARG A 136 -59.94 66.37 -13.49
C ARG A 136 -61.45 66.21 -13.49
N MET A 137 -61.96 65.03 -13.12
CA MET A 137 -63.40 64.79 -13.01
C MET A 137 -64.03 65.62 -11.89
N ARG A 138 -63.35 65.79 -10.76
CA ARG A 138 -63.80 66.69 -9.67
C ARG A 138 -63.84 68.15 -10.10
N GLU A 139 -62.81 68.63 -10.80
CA GLU A 139 -62.77 69.99 -11.33
C GLU A 139 -63.90 70.23 -12.34
N GLN A 140 -64.12 69.26 -13.25
CA GLN A 140 -65.27 69.30 -14.18
C GLN A 140 -66.61 69.32 -13.45
N GLN A 141 -66.77 68.52 -12.40
CA GLN A 141 -67.97 68.51 -11.58
C GLN A 141 -68.22 69.88 -10.92
N GLU A 142 -67.18 70.51 -10.38
CA GLU A 142 -67.27 71.83 -9.75
C GLU A 142 -67.64 72.91 -10.77
N THR A 143 -67.03 72.88 -11.97
CA THR A 143 -67.40 73.82 -13.05
C THR A 143 -68.84 73.63 -13.51
N LEU A 144 -69.31 72.38 -13.63
CA LEU A 144 -70.69 72.09 -14.05
C LEU A 144 -71.69 72.52 -12.97
N LEU A 145 -71.38 72.35 -11.69
CA LEU A 145 -72.22 72.83 -10.59
C LEU A 145 -72.31 74.37 -10.57
N ALA A 146 -71.20 75.06 -10.84
CA ALA A 146 -71.19 76.52 -10.97
C ALA A 146 -72.01 76.99 -12.18
N ASP A 147 -71.90 76.32 -13.32
CA ASP A 147 -72.69 76.61 -14.52
C ASP A 147 -74.19 76.37 -14.28
N ILE A 148 -74.56 75.29 -13.58
CA ILE A 148 -75.95 75.01 -13.19
C ILE A 148 -76.48 76.14 -12.30
N SER A 149 -75.74 76.54 -11.26
CA SER A 149 -76.16 77.64 -10.36
C SER A 149 -76.35 78.95 -11.13
N ARG A 150 -75.44 79.28 -12.05
CA ARG A 150 -75.57 80.48 -12.91
C ARG A 150 -76.81 80.42 -13.81
N LEU A 151 -77.11 79.25 -14.37
CA LEU A 151 -78.29 79.06 -15.21
C LEU A 151 -79.58 79.15 -14.39
N GLU A 152 -79.59 78.61 -13.16
CA GLU A 152 -80.72 78.73 -12.23
C GLU A 152 -80.99 80.19 -11.85
N GLU A 153 -79.96 80.97 -11.51
CA GLU A 153 -80.08 82.42 -11.27
C GLU A 153 -80.61 83.16 -12.51
N GLY A 154 -80.16 82.79 -13.70
CA GLY A 154 -80.64 83.37 -14.97
C GLY A 154 -82.13 83.09 -15.23
N ILE A 155 -82.60 81.88 -14.92
CA ILE A 155 -84.01 81.50 -15.04
C ILE A 155 -84.86 82.31 -14.05
N GLU A 156 -84.39 82.50 -12.81
CA GLU A 156 -85.12 83.28 -11.81
C GLU A 156 -85.24 84.77 -12.20
N GLN A 157 -84.17 85.36 -12.75
CA GLN A 157 -84.20 86.74 -13.25
C GLN A 157 -85.17 86.92 -14.43
N LEU A 158 -85.15 85.99 -15.38
CA LEU A 158 -86.08 86.03 -16.52
C LEU A 158 -87.54 85.85 -16.09
N GLY A 159 -87.80 85.01 -15.08
CA GLY A 159 -89.15 84.85 -14.51
C GLY A 159 -89.65 86.12 -13.80
N LEU A 160 -88.77 86.86 -13.13
CA LEU A 160 -89.11 88.17 -12.54
C LEU A 160 -89.41 89.20 -13.64
N GLU A 161 -88.64 89.21 -14.73
CA GLU A 161 -88.84 90.12 -15.85
C GLU A 161 -90.18 89.84 -16.57
N GLU A 162 -90.51 88.56 -16.78
CA GLU A 162 -91.81 88.13 -17.30
C GLU A 162 -92.98 88.62 -16.41
N ASP A 163 -92.90 88.44 -15.10
CA ASP A 163 -93.94 88.89 -14.16
C ASP A 163 -94.10 90.42 -14.13
N THR A 164 -93.02 91.18 -14.35
CA THR A 164 -93.12 92.65 -14.50
C THR A 164 -93.77 93.08 -15.81
N LEU A 165 -93.51 92.37 -16.90
CA LEU A 165 -94.10 92.64 -18.22
C LEU A 165 -95.59 92.29 -18.24
N VAL A 166 -95.98 91.18 -17.62
CA VAL A 166 -97.39 90.79 -17.45
C VAL A 166 -98.14 91.82 -16.59
N LYS A 167 -97.55 92.32 -15.50
CA LYS A 167 -98.12 93.41 -14.70
C LYS A 167 -98.19 94.75 -15.45
N HIS A 168 -97.30 94.98 -16.39
CA HIS A 168 -97.35 96.15 -17.28
C HIS A 168 -98.44 96.03 -18.34
N GLU A 169 -98.68 94.83 -18.86
CA GLU A 169 -99.75 94.50 -19.80
C GLU A 169 -101.13 94.62 -19.13
N GLU A 170 -101.29 94.11 -17.91
CA GLU A 170 -102.52 94.26 -17.10
C GLU A 170 -102.82 95.72 -16.73
N ARG A 171 -101.80 96.60 -16.67
CA ARG A 171 -101.95 98.03 -16.36
C ARG A 171 -102.27 98.91 -17.57
N LEU A 172 -102.02 98.44 -18.79
CA LEU A 172 -102.35 99.15 -20.04
C LEU A 172 -103.76 98.83 -20.57
N SER A 173 -104.46 97.87 -19.96
CA SER A 173 -105.83 97.48 -20.30
C SER A 173 -106.87 98.19 -19.41
N SER A 174 -106.97 99.54 -19.48
CA SER A 174 -108.20 100.23 -19.07
C SER A 174 -108.33 101.67 -19.61
N HIS A 175 -109.48 101.86 -20.27
CA HIS A 175 -110.23 103.09 -20.57
C HIS A 175 -109.97 103.90 -21.87
N GLU A 176 -110.95 103.72 -22.77
CA GLU A 176 -111.68 104.69 -23.59
C GLU A 176 -110.97 105.99 -24.00
N VAL A 177 -110.26 105.94 -25.14
CA VAL A 177 -110.44 106.92 -26.23
C VAL A 177 -110.31 106.16 -27.54
N TRP A 178 -111.34 105.38 -27.88
CA TRP A 178 -111.36 104.56 -29.10
C TRP A 178 -112.67 104.72 -29.86
N ASP A 179 -113.07 105.95 -30.21
CA ASP A 179 -114.24 106.11 -31.08
C ASP A 179 -114.24 107.30 -32.06
N MET A 180 -113.12 107.99 -32.31
CA MET A 180 -113.08 109.00 -33.39
C MET A 180 -111.74 109.17 -34.12
N GLU A 181 -110.75 108.31 -33.84
CA GLU A 181 -109.45 108.24 -34.55
C GLU A 181 -109.31 106.95 -35.39
N LYS A 182 -110.40 106.16 -35.49
CA LYS A 182 -110.45 104.82 -36.07
C LYS A 182 -110.63 104.78 -37.59
N GLU A 183 -111.12 105.86 -38.19
CA GLU A 183 -111.38 105.93 -39.64
C GLU A 183 -110.24 106.60 -40.43
N LEU A 184 -109.32 107.30 -39.77
CA LEU A 184 -108.11 107.85 -40.42
C LEU A 184 -106.87 106.96 -40.21
N THR A 185 -106.86 106.15 -39.15
CA THR A 185 -105.83 105.12 -38.90
C THR A 185 -106.03 103.87 -39.75
N SER A 186 -107.25 103.42 -40.03
CA SER A 186 -107.49 102.15 -40.76
C SER A 186 -106.84 102.09 -42.15
N GLU A 187 -106.67 103.22 -42.84
CA GLU A 187 -106.02 103.27 -44.15
C GLU A 187 -104.47 103.38 -44.04
N ARG A 188 -103.93 104.02 -43.00
CA ARG A 188 -102.47 104.00 -42.70
C ARG A 188 -102.02 102.69 -42.07
N GLU A 189 -102.88 102.05 -41.27
CA GLU A 189 -102.69 100.70 -40.73
C GLU A 189 -102.69 99.67 -41.85
N ARG A 190 -103.48 99.85 -42.92
CA ARG A 190 -103.46 98.96 -44.09
C ARG A 190 -102.14 99.00 -44.85
N GLU A 191 -101.57 100.19 -45.02
CA GLU A 191 -100.25 100.39 -45.63
C GLU A 191 -99.12 99.83 -44.74
N LYS A 192 -99.20 100.07 -43.42
CA LYS A 192 -98.26 99.53 -42.43
C LYS A 192 -98.37 98.01 -42.30
N GLN A 193 -99.58 97.45 -42.29
CA GLN A 193 -99.83 96.01 -42.29
C GLN A 193 -99.32 95.34 -43.56
N GLN A 194 -99.41 95.98 -44.74
CA GLN A 194 -98.80 95.44 -45.96
C GLN A 194 -97.27 95.47 -45.88
N LYS A 195 -96.66 96.53 -45.33
CA LYS A 195 -95.21 96.55 -45.06
C LYS A 195 -94.77 95.52 -44.03
N ASP A 196 -95.48 95.38 -42.92
CA ASP A 196 -95.20 94.38 -41.88
C ASP A 196 -95.38 92.94 -42.42
N LYS A 197 -96.30 92.74 -43.38
CA LYS A 197 -96.46 91.45 -44.08
C LYS A 197 -95.30 91.16 -45.02
N VAL A 198 -94.76 92.18 -45.69
CA VAL A 198 -93.55 92.06 -46.50
C VAL A 198 -92.35 91.77 -45.60
N ASP A 199 -92.13 92.53 -44.52
CA ASP A 199 -91.04 92.29 -43.56
C ASP A 199 -91.12 90.91 -42.89
N THR A 200 -92.32 90.43 -42.55
CA THR A 200 -92.49 89.07 -41.99
C THR A 200 -92.32 87.97 -43.02
N LEU A 201 -92.63 88.22 -44.29
CA LEU A 201 -92.35 87.29 -45.39
C LEU A 201 -90.85 87.29 -45.73
N GLU A 202 -90.19 88.44 -45.73
CA GLU A 202 -88.74 88.58 -45.91
C GLU A 202 -87.99 87.88 -44.76
N LYS A 203 -88.38 88.09 -43.50
CA LYS A 203 -87.82 87.34 -42.36
C LYS A 203 -88.06 85.82 -42.44
N LYS A 204 -89.20 85.38 -42.98
CA LYS A 204 -89.48 83.95 -43.22
C LYS A 204 -88.65 83.40 -44.38
N GLU A 205 -88.42 84.17 -45.42
CA GLU A 205 -87.54 83.81 -46.54
C GLU A 205 -86.08 83.73 -46.07
N GLU A 206 -85.63 84.70 -45.28
CA GLU A 206 -84.29 84.72 -44.66
C GLU A 206 -84.11 83.53 -43.68
N SER A 207 -85.11 83.25 -42.84
CA SER A 207 -85.08 82.06 -41.97
C SER A 207 -85.09 80.73 -42.74
N LYS A 208 -85.89 80.61 -43.81
CA LYS A 208 -85.90 79.40 -44.66
C LYS A 208 -84.61 79.23 -45.45
N THR A 209 -84.02 80.31 -45.95
CA THR A 209 -82.74 80.26 -46.65
C THR A 209 -81.61 79.88 -45.69
N GLN A 210 -81.65 80.37 -44.45
CA GLN A 210 -80.70 79.96 -43.40
C GLN A 210 -80.87 78.48 -42.99
N GLN A 211 -82.10 78.00 -42.79
CA GLN A 211 -82.37 76.58 -42.53
C GLN A 211 -81.93 75.66 -43.68
N ALA A 212 -82.10 76.10 -44.92
CA ALA A 212 -81.63 75.37 -46.10
C ALA A 212 -80.09 75.33 -46.15
N LEU A 213 -79.42 76.41 -45.76
CA LEU A 213 -77.95 76.46 -45.67
C LEU A 213 -77.44 75.53 -44.57
N GLU A 214 -78.03 75.55 -43.38
CA GLU A 214 -77.70 74.67 -42.24
C GLU A 214 -77.95 73.19 -42.57
N SER A 215 -79.05 72.88 -43.25
CA SER A 215 -79.33 71.51 -43.71
C SER A 215 -78.29 71.06 -44.73
N LYS A 216 -77.87 71.95 -45.64
CA LYS A 216 -76.84 71.67 -46.64
C LYS A 216 -75.45 71.49 -46.02
N THR A 217 -75.10 72.27 -45.00
CA THR A 217 -73.84 72.06 -44.25
C THR A 217 -73.88 70.74 -43.49
N ARG A 218 -75.00 70.40 -42.84
CA ARG A 218 -75.16 69.12 -42.14
C ARG A 218 -75.08 67.91 -43.07
N ILE A 219 -75.68 68.00 -44.25
CA ILE A 219 -75.55 66.95 -45.29
C ILE A 219 -74.08 66.78 -45.67
N ARG A 220 -73.37 67.87 -46.00
CA ARG A 220 -71.93 67.82 -46.33
C ARG A 220 -71.07 67.25 -45.22
N GLU A 221 -71.33 67.62 -43.97
CA GLU A 221 -70.61 67.08 -42.81
C GLU A 221 -70.88 65.58 -42.63
N THR A 222 -72.11 65.14 -42.87
CA THR A 222 -72.49 63.72 -42.77
C THR A 222 -71.89 62.91 -43.92
N GLU A 223 -71.90 63.43 -45.15
CA GLU A 223 -71.24 62.85 -46.31
C GLU A 223 -69.71 62.75 -46.11
N ALA A 224 -69.08 63.81 -45.57
CA ALA A 224 -67.65 63.80 -45.26
C ALA A 224 -67.31 62.77 -44.16
N LYS A 225 -68.15 62.64 -43.12
CA LYS A 225 -67.99 61.61 -42.08
C LYS A 225 -68.18 60.20 -42.64
N ALA A 226 -69.17 59.99 -43.52
CA ALA A 226 -69.38 58.70 -44.17
C ALA A 226 -68.19 58.31 -45.05
N ALA A 227 -67.66 59.24 -45.84
CA ALA A 227 -66.45 59.03 -46.64
C ALA A 227 -65.21 58.73 -45.78
N GLN A 228 -65.06 59.41 -44.64
CA GLN A 228 -63.97 59.13 -43.71
C GLN A 228 -64.10 57.73 -43.11
N LEU A 229 -65.29 57.33 -42.67
CA LEU A 229 -65.52 56.00 -42.09
C LEU A 229 -65.32 54.88 -43.12
N ASP A 230 -65.68 55.09 -44.39
CA ASP A 230 -65.40 54.16 -45.49
C ASP A 230 -63.89 54.00 -45.72
N GLN A 231 -63.15 55.11 -45.73
CA GLN A 231 -61.69 55.08 -45.83
C GLN A 231 -61.05 54.37 -44.63
N ASP A 232 -61.49 54.69 -43.41
CA ASP A 232 -61.00 54.04 -42.20
C ASP A 232 -61.27 52.52 -42.25
N GLY A 233 -62.43 52.10 -42.77
CA GLY A 233 -62.78 50.69 -42.96
C GLY A 233 -61.84 49.97 -43.92
N LYS A 234 -61.52 50.59 -45.07
CA LYS A 234 -60.54 50.07 -46.04
C LYS A 234 -59.14 49.97 -45.44
N ASP A 235 -58.71 51.01 -44.72
CA ASP A 235 -57.42 51.01 -44.03
C ASP A 235 -57.32 49.91 -42.96
N GLN A 236 -58.43 49.55 -42.29
CA GLN A 236 -58.44 48.42 -41.35
C GLN A 236 -58.40 47.07 -42.07
N LEU A 237 -59.08 46.90 -43.20
CA LEU A 237 -59.01 45.67 -44.00
C LEU A 237 -57.58 45.42 -44.50
N GLU A 238 -56.92 46.45 -45.04
CA GLU A 238 -55.53 46.32 -45.52
C GLU A 238 -54.58 45.91 -44.38
N LYS A 239 -54.75 46.47 -43.17
CA LYS A 239 -53.98 46.06 -42.00
C LYS A 239 -54.24 44.60 -41.60
N LEU A 240 -55.50 44.16 -41.67
CA LEU A 240 -55.85 42.77 -41.36
C LEU A 240 -55.29 41.81 -42.40
N GLU A 241 -55.22 42.20 -43.67
CA GLU A 241 -54.59 41.42 -44.74
C GLU A 241 -53.09 41.25 -44.49
N MET A 242 -52.38 42.33 -44.15
CA MET A 242 -50.97 42.26 -43.78
C MET A 242 -50.71 41.33 -42.60
N LEU A 243 -51.52 41.43 -41.53
CA LEU A 243 -51.39 40.58 -40.35
C LEU A 243 -51.73 39.11 -40.66
N ALA A 244 -52.71 38.87 -41.53
CA ALA A 244 -53.08 37.53 -41.95
C ALA A 244 -51.98 36.87 -42.77
N ASP A 245 -51.31 37.60 -43.67
CA ASP A 245 -50.18 37.08 -44.44
C ASP A 245 -48.98 36.79 -43.53
N GLU A 246 -48.63 37.70 -42.62
CA GLU A 246 -47.55 37.50 -41.64
C GLU A 246 -47.81 36.28 -40.74
N ALA A 247 -49.06 36.07 -40.34
CA ALA A 247 -49.47 34.93 -39.53
C ALA A 247 -49.76 33.67 -40.36
N ALA A 248 -49.73 33.74 -41.69
CA ALA A 248 -50.21 32.70 -42.62
C ALA A 248 -51.66 32.24 -42.36
N PHE A 249 -52.54 33.15 -41.95
CA PHE A 249 -53.96 32.92 -41.73
C PHE A 249 -54.75 33.01 -43.04
N SER A 250 -54.97 31.85 -43.68
CA SER A 250 -55.66 31.76 -44.97
C SER A 250 -57.16 32.11 -44.94
N GLY A 251 -57.79 32.16 -43.76
CA GLY A 251 -59.21 32.48 -43.62
C GLY A 251 -59.55 33.95 -43.90
N HIS A 252 -58.58 34.86 -43.81
CA HIS A 252 -58.84 36.29 -43.99
C HIS A 252 -59.31 36.66 -45.41
N ASN A 253 -58.76 36.03 -46.45
CA ASN A 253 -59.08 36.38 -47.85
C ASN A 253 -60.58 36.17 -48.15
N GLN A 254 -61.14 35.03 -47.72
CA GLN A 254 -62.57 34.75 -47.90
C GLN A 254 -63.44 35.71 -47.07
N ASN A 255 -62.99 36.00 -45.84
CA ASN A 255 -63.65 36.92 -44.94
C ASN A 255 -63.72 38.35 -45.52
N ALA A 256 -62.61 38.87 -46.03
CA ALA A 256 -62.53 40.19 -46.67
C ALA A 256 -63.44 40.30 -47.90
N GLU A 257 -63.44 39.28 -48.77
CA GLU A 257 -64.37 39.22 -49.92
C GLU A 257 -65.84 39.24 -49.49
N ASP A 258 -66.19 38.55 -48.40
CA ASP A 258 -67.57 38.49 -47.90
C ASP A 258 -68.00 39.83 -47.28
N TYR A 259 -67.09 40.56 -46.63
CA TYR A 259 -67.34 41.91 -46.13
C TYR A 259 -67.59 42.91 -47.27
N GLU A 260 -66.74 42.92 -48.30
CA GLU A 260 -66.90 43.82 -49.44
C GLU A 260 -68.24 43.63 -50.18
N LYS A 261 -68.77 42.40 -50.21
CA LYS A 261 -70.07 42.09 -50.85
C LYS A 261 -71.28 42.50 -50.02
N LEU A 262 -71.16 42.52 -48.68
CA LEU A 262 -72.30 42.65 -47.77
C LEU A 262 -72.36 43.99 -47.03
N VAL A 263 -71.32 44.83 -47.12
CA VAL A 263 -71.24 46.10 -46.38
C VAL A 263 -72.33 47.12 -46.77
N ASP A 264 -72.79 47.10 -48.02
CA ASP A 264 -73.84 48.00 -48.53
C ASP A 264 -75.27 47.53 -48.18
N ASP A 265 -75.44 46.25 -47.80
CA ASP A 265 -76.76 45.63 -47.56
C ASP A 265 -77.25 45.75 -46.11
N GLY A 266 -76.41 46.23 -45.18
CA GLY A 266 -76.77 46.43 -43.78
C GLY A 266 -75.60 46.29 -42.80
N PRO A 267 -75.86 46.25 -41.48
CA PRO A 267 -74.82 46.04 -40.48
C PRO A 267 -74.20 44.63 -40.61
N PHE A 268 -72.88 44.57 -40.81
CA PHE A 268 -72.12 43.33 -40.94
C PHE A 268 -71.79 42.70 -39.58
N GLU A 269 -71.90 41.37 -39.46
CA GLU A 269 -71.61 40.63 -38.23
C GLU A 269 -70.21 39.98 -38.24
N PHE A 270 -69.31 40.46 -37.37
CA PHE A 270 -67.92 39.97 -37.30
C PHE A 270 -67.71 38.71 -36.43
N MET A 271 -68.78 38.06 -35.93
CA MET A 271 -68.65 36.91 -35.02
C MET A 271 -67.92 35.71 -35.65
N LEU A 272 -68.07 35.51 -36.97
CA LEU A 272 -67.38 34.43 -37.67
C LEU A 272 -65.87 34.68 -37.72
N TRP A 273 -65.46 35.91 -38.03
CA TRP A 273 -64.04 36.30 -38.08
C TRP A 273 -63.36 36.11 -36.73
N GLU A 274 -64.02 36.55 -35.65
CA GLU A 274 -63.49 36.39 -34.29
C GLU A 274 -63.35 34.91 -33.91
N LYS A 275 -64.30 34.07 -34.32
CA LYS A 275 -64.25 32.63 -34.06
C LYS A 275 -63.11 31.96 -34.82
N GLU A 276 -62.93 32.26 -36.10
CA GLU A 276 -61.87 31.68 -36.93
C GLU A 276 -60.49 32.13 -36.47
N ALA A 277 -60.31 33.42 -36.14
CA ALA A 277 -59.07 33.95 -35.58
C ALA A 277 -58.71 33.26 -34.26
N LYS A 278 -59.67 33.09 -33.34
CA LYS A 278 -59.45 32.36 -32.08
C LYS A 278 -59.12 30.89 -32.29
N GLN A 279 -59.69 30.25 -33.31
CA GLN A 279 -59.36 28.85 -33.63
C GLN A 279 -57.93 28.74 -34.17
N PHE A 280 -57.53 29.67 -35.04
CA PHE A 280 -56.19 29.74 -35.58
C PHE A 280 -55.15 30.02 -34.49
N GLU A 281 -55.40 30.98 -33.60
CA GLU A 281 -54.56 31.28 -32.45
C GLU A 281 -54.33 30.05 -31.55
N ARG A 282 -55.39 29.28 -31.27
CA ARG A 282 -55.28 28.03 -30.51
C ARG A 282 -54.41 27.00 -31.23
N ALA A 283 -54.60 26.83 -32.55
CA ALA A 283 -53.81 25.90 -33.34
C ALA A 283 -52.31 26.28 -33.36
N LEU A 284 -52.00 27.59 -33.43
CA LEU A 284 -50.63 28.09 -33.31
C LEU A 284 -50.04 27.81 -31.93
N SER A 285 -50.78 28.09 -30.86
CA SER A 285 -50.34 27.80 -29.49
C SER A 285 -50.07 26.31 -29.28
N GLU A 286 -50.96 25.44 -29.76
CA GLU A 286 -50.76 23.99 -29.70
C GLU A 286 -49.53 23.54 -30.52
N GLY A 287 -49.33 24.14 -31.69
CA GLY A 287 -48.14 23.89 -32.52
C GLY A 287 -46.85 24.33 -31.85
N GLU A 288 -46.85 25.49 -31.18
CA GLU A 288 -45.71 26.00 -30.42
C GLU A 288 -45.37 25.08 -29.25
N ASP A 289 -46.37 24.62 -28.49
CA ASP A 289 -46.18 23.69 -27.39
C ASP A 289 -45.58 22.36 -27.86
N ILE A 290 -46.03 21.85 -29.01
CA ILE A 290 -45.45 20.64 -29.63
C ILE A 290 -43.99 20.88 -30.03
N LEU A 291 -43.66 22.03 -30.63
CA LEU A 291 -42.29 22.36 -31.03
C LEU A 291 -41.36 22.52 -29.83
N ARG A 292 -41.83 23.14 -28.74
CA ARG A 292 -41.09 23.23 -27.48
C ARG A 292 -40.85 21.85 -26.89
N ALA A 293 -41.88 21.02 -26.79
CA ALA A 293 -41.76 19.65 -26.31
C ALA A 293 -40.80 18.81 -27.17
N PHE A 294 -40.83 18.98 -28.49
CA PHE A 294 -39.89 18.34 -29.41
C PHE A 294 -38.45 18.80 -29.19
N ALA A 295 -38.21 20.10 -28.99
CA ALA A 295 -36.89 20.65 -28.70
C ALA A 295 -36.33 20.06 -27.39
N ASP A 296 -37.14 20.01 -26.33
CA ASP A 296 -36.77 19.42 -25.04
C ASP A 296 -36.44 17.93 -25.15
N ILE A 297 -37.26 17.17 -25.88
CA ILE A 297 -37.02 15.74 -26.11
C ILE A 297 -35.72 15.56 -26.91
N LYS A 298 -35.50 16.37 -27.94
CA LYS A 298 -34.27 16.31 -28.75
C LYS A 298 -33.03 16.59 -27.90
N GLU A 299 -33.07 17.57 -27.01
CA GLU A 299 -31.97 17.86 -26.08
C GLU A 299 -31.74 16.70 -25.10
N LYS A 300 -32.80 16.14 -24.52
CA LYS A 300 -32.72 14.94 -23.66
C LYS A 300 -32.11 13.74 -24.38
N VAL A 301 -32.48 13.51 -25.64
CA VAL A 301 -31.90 12.42 -26.45
C VAL A 301 -30.42 12.66 -26.74
N MET A 302 -30.01 13.91 -27.04
CA MET A 302 -28.60 14.22 -27.25
C MET A 302 -27.76 14.02 -26.00
N THR A 303 -28.25 14.47 -24.84
CA THR A 303 -27.55 14.30 -23.55
C THR A 303 -27.45 12.82 -23.16
N GLN A 304 -28.53 12.04 -23.33
CA GLN A 304 -28.51 10.59 -23.09
C GLN A 304 -27.57 9.85 -24.05
N LYS A 305 -27.54 10.21 -25.35
CA LYS A 305 -26.56 9.63 -26.29
C LYS A 305 -25.13 9.90 -25.86
N LYS A 306 -24.82 11.13 -25.46
CA LYS A 306 -23.49 11.48 -24.97
C LYS A 306 -23.11 10.68 -23.73
N ALA A 307 -24.03 10.52 -22.78
CA ALA A 307 -23.81 9.70 -21.60
C ALA A 307 -23.56 8.22 -21.95
N LEU A 308 -24.31 7.66 -22.91
CA LEU A 308 -24.11 6.30 -23.41
C LEU A 308 -22.74 6.15 -24.08
N ASP A 309 -22.33 7.10 -24.90
CA ASP A 309 -21.02 7.08 -25.56
C ASP A 309 -19.88 7.15 -24.53
N GLU A 310 -20.02 7.97 -23.48
CA GLU A 310 -19.07 8.05 -22.37
C GLU A 310 -18.99 6.72 -21.59
N GLU A 311 -20.12 6.10 -21.27
CA GLU A 311 -20.17 4.81 -20.57
C GLU A 311 -19.57 3.68 -21.43
N GLN A 312 -19.84 3.67 -22.74
CA GLN A 312 -19.26 2.73 -23.68
C GLN A 312 -17.73 2.85 -23.74
N GLN A 313 -17.21 4.08 -23.76
CA GLN A 313 -15.76 4.33 -23.71
C GLN A 313 -15.12 3.83 -22.41
N GLN A 314 -15.77 4.02 -21.26
CA GLN A 314 -15.28 3.50 -19.98
C GLN A 314 -15.25 1.97 -19.99
N LEU A 315 -16.30 1.32 -20.52
CA LEU A 315 -16.37 -0.12 -20.63
C LEU A 315 -15.28 -0.69 -21.58
N ASP A 316 -15.05 -0.03 -22.71
CA ASP A 316 -13.99 -0.43 -23.64
C ASP A 316 -12.60 -0.27 -23.03
N ARG A 317 -12.38 0.80 -22.24
CA ARG A 317 -11.15 1.02 -21.48
C ARG A 317 -10.94 -0.07 -20.43
N ILE A 318 -11.95 -0.38 -19.62
CA ILE A 318 -11.84 -1.45 -18.60
C ILE A 318 -11.56 -2.80 -19.25
N ARG A 319 -12.20 -3.11 -20.39
CA ARG A 319 -11.92 -4.33 -21.16
C ARG A 319 -10.53 -4.36 -21.79
N GLN A 320 -9.96 -3.20 -22.10
CA GLN A 320 -8.57 -3.11 -22.56
C GLN A 320 -7.63 -3.36 -21.39
N GLU A 321 -7.84 -2.70 -20.25
CA GLU A 321 -7.08 -2.90 -19.02
C GLU A 321 -7.14 -4.37 -18.56
N GLU A 322 -8.32 -5.02 -18.60
CA GLU A 322 -8.47 -6.46 -18.32
C GLU A 322 -7.59 -7.34 -19.22
N ARG A 323 -7.58 -7.05 -20.54
CA ARG A 323 -6.74 -7.78 -21.51
C ARG A 323 -5.24 -7.53 -21.29
N GLU A 324 -4.86 -6.30 -20.98
CA GLU A 324 -3.48 -5.94 -20.64
C GLU A 324 -3.02 -6.68 -19.38
N TRP A 325 -3.82 -6.66 -18.31
CA TRP A 325 -3.54 -7.41 -17.09
C TRP A 325 -3.49 -8.92 -17.30
N ALA A 326 -4.38 -9.48 -18.12
CA ALA A 326 -4.35 -10.90 -18.47
C ALA A 326 -3.06 -11.27 -19.21
N ASN A 327 -2.63 -10.46 -20.19
CA ASN A 327 -1.38 -10.66 -20.92
C ASN A 327 -0.18 -10.54 -19.99
N THR A 328 -0.10 -9.49 -19.17
CA THR A 328 0.98 -9.32 -18.19
C THR A 328 1.02 -10.49 -17.19
N PHE A 329 -0.14 -10.97 -16.75
CA PHE A 329 -0.20 -12.11 -15.84
C PHE A 329 0.30 -13.40 -16.50
N ASP A 330 -0.03 -13.65 -17.77
CA ASP A 330 0.50 -14.78 -18.51
C ASP A 330 2.01 -14.64 -18.79
N GLU A 331 2.50 -13.44 -19.10
CA GLU A 331 3.95 -13.16 -19.21
C GLU A 331 4.68 -13.45 -17.89
N GLU A 332 4.13 -13.03 -16.74
CA GLU A 332 4.71 -13.30 -15.43
C GLU A 332 4.70 -14.80 -15.07
N LYS A 333 3.69 -15.57 -15.52
CA LYS A 333 3.70 -17.04 -15.38
C LYS A 333 4.85 -17.67 -16.15
N GLU A 334 5.06 -17.26 -17.40
CA GLU A 334 6.18 -17.75 -18.23
C GLU A 334 7.52 -17.38 -17.58
N ASN A 335 7.68 -16.12 -17.14
CA ASN A 335 8.86 -15.66 -16.40
C ASN A 335 9.11 -16.50 -15.14
N GLN A 336 8.04 -16.88 -14.43
CA GLN A 336 8.14 -17.73 -13.24
C GLN A 336 8.57 -19.16 -13.58
N VAL A 337 8.04 -19.75 -14.67
CA VAL A 337 8.49 -21.06 -15.15
C VAL A 337 9.97 -21.03 -15.52
N ASP A 338 10.41 -19.99 -16.23
CA ASP A 338 11.81 -19.78 -16.59
C ASP A 338 12.71 -19.58 -15.36
N ALA A 339 12.25 -18.83 -14.36
CA ALA A 339 12.96 -18.64 -13.10
C ALA A 339 13.13 -19.96 -12.33
N ILE A 340 12.08 -20.80 -12.30
CA ILE A 340 12.15 -22.16 -11.72
C ILE A 340 13.16 -23.01 -12.48
N ARG A 341 13.18 -22.93 -13.83
CA ARG A 341 14.14 -23.67 -14.65
C ARG A 341 15.58 -23.24 -14.37
N LEU A 342 15.83 -21.93 -14.33
CA LEU A 342 17.15 -21.37 -14.03
C LEU A 342 17.61 -21.79 -12.62
N TRP A 343 16.70 -21.83 -11.65
CA TRP A 343 16.98 -22.31 -10.30
C TRP A 343 17.29 -23.82 -10.28
N LEU A 344 16.54 -24.64 -11.03
CA LEU A 344 16.77 -26.08 -11.17
C LEU A 344 18.20 -26.35 -11.68
N ASP A 345 18.64 -25.61 -12.69
CA ASP A 345 19.94 -25.81 -13.35
C ASP A 345 21.12 -25.42 -12.44
N ARG A 346 20.92 -24.56 -11.43
CA ARG A 346 21.98 -24.13 -10.49
C ARG A 346 22.45 -25.24 -9.55
N SER A 347 21.59 -26.21 -9.22
CA SER A 347 21.96 -27.31 -8.33
C SER A 347 22.13 -28.60 -9.13
N GLU A 348 23.24 -29.31 -8.91
CA GLU A 348 23.53 -30.57 -9.59
C GLU A 348 22.47 -31.64 -9.28
N HIS A 349 22.09 -31.80 -8.01
CA HIS A 349 21.12 -32.82 -7.59
C HIS A 349 19.71 -32.57 -8.16
N LEU A 350 19.22 -31.32 -8.10
CA LEU A 350 17.91 -30.95 -8.70
C LEU A 350 17.92 -31.05 -10.22
N ARG A 351 19.05 -30.82 -10.89
CA ARG A 351 19.17 -30.98 -12.34
C ARG A 351 19.01 -32.43 -12.77
N GLU A 352 19.53 -33.37 -11.99
CA GLU A 352 19.45 -34.81 -12.28
C GLU A 352 18.09 -35.42 -11.93
N HIS A 353 17.49 -35.02 -10.80
CA HIS A 353 16.30 -35.69 -10.23
C HIS A 353 15.02 -34.83 -10.26
N GLY A 354 15.12 -33.55 -10.62
CA GLY A 354 14.03 -32.58 -10.49
C GLY A 354 13.19 -32.33 -11.74
N GLU A 355 13.48 -32.98 -12.88
CA GLU A 355 12.73 -32.78 -14.14
C GLU A 355 11.24 -33.12 -14.00
N SER A 356 10.89 -34.21 -13.29
CA SER A 356 9.50 -34.58 -13.03
C SER A 356 8.78 -33.54 -12.16
N ALA A 357 9.46 -33.03 -11.12
CA ALA A 357 8.94 -31.98 -10.25
C ALA A 357 8.74 -30.67 -11.01
N PHE A 358 9.66 -30.32 -11.90
CA PHE A 358 9.55 -29.16 -12.79
C PHE A 358 8.32 -29.25 -13.71
N GLN A 359 8.12 -30.38 -14.40
CA GLN A 359 6.95 -30.54 -15.29
C GLN A 359 5.60 -30.49 -14.56
N GLN A 360 5.54 -30.92 -13.30
CA GLN A 360 4.34 -30.79 -12.47
C GLN A 360 4.13 -29.34 -12.04
N SER A 361 5.20 -28.69 -11.56
CA SER A 361 5.18 -27.30 -11.10
C SER A 361 4.84 -26.33 -12.23
N ALA A 362 5.38 -26.51 -13.44
CA ALA A 362 5.07 -25.69 -14.61
C ALA A 362 3.59 -25.77 -15.00
N ARG A 363 3.01 -26.98 -14.99
CA ARG A 363 1.55 -27.17 -15.21
C ARG A 363 0.71 -26.44 -14.16
N MET A 364 1.13 -26.48 -12.90
CA MET A 364 0.46 -25.77 -11.81
C MET A 364 0.61 -24.25 -11.91
N VAL A 365 1.74 -23.73 -12.40
CA VAL A 365 1.92 -22.29 -12.66
C VAL A 365 0.94 -21.79 -13.73
N HIS A 366 0.66 -22.57 -14.78
CA HIS A 366 -0.37 -22.17 -15.75
C HIS A 366 -1.80 -22.20 -15.17
N GLN A 367 -2.03 -23.02 -14.13
CA GLN A 367 -3.30 -23.16 -13.43
C GLN A 367 -3.41 -22.32 -12.15
N LEU A 368 -2.45 -21.41 -11.93
CA LEU A 368 -2.35 -20.60 -10.72
C LEU A 368 -3.58 -19.68 -10.59
N PHE A 369 -4.19 -19.69 -9.41
CA PHE A 369 -5.43 -18.95 -9.06
C PHE A 369 -6.71 -19.38 -9.79
N ALA A 370 -6.65 -20.37 -10.69
CA ALA A 370 -7.82 -21.05 -11.22
C ALA A 370 -8.16 -22.27 -10.35
N ASP A 371 -7.28 -23.27 -10.38
CA ASP A 371 -7.48 -24.57 -9.72
C ASP A 371 -6.36 -24.92 -8.72
N SER A 372 -5.31 -24.09 -8.65
CA SER A 372 -4.14 -24.35 -7.82
C SER A 372 -3.59 -23.08 -7.19
N ASN A 373 -2.98 -23.23 -6.01
CA ASN A 373 -2.31 -22.16 -5.28
C ASN A 373 -0.78 -22.27 -5.45
N TYR A 374 -0.04 -21.26 -4.99
CA TYR A 374 1.42 -21.27 -5.12
C TYR A 374 2.13 -22.31 -4.22
N GLU A 375 1.47 -22.80 -3.18
CA GLU A 375 1.99 -23.90 -2.35
C GLU A 375 1.94 -25.24 -3.11
N ASP A 376 0.95 -25.43 -3.99
CA ASP A 376 0.87 -26.59 -4.88
C ASP A 376 2.06 -26.62 -5.86
N VAL A 377 2.47 -25.45 -6.38
CA VAL A 377 3.68 -25.30 -7.22
C VAL A 377 4.95 -25.71 -6.45
N ARG A 378 5.00 -25.50 -5.14
CA ARG A 378 6.16 -25.82 -4.31
C ARG A 378 6.20 -27.28 -3.85
N ALA A 379 5.05 -27.93 -3.75
CA ALA A 379 4.93 -29.27 -3.16
C ALA A 379 5.82 -30.33 -3.84
N PRO A 380 5.94 -30.41 -5.18
CA PRO A 380 6.84 -31.37 -5.84
C PRO A 380 8.31 -31.18 -5.44
N PHE A 381 8.77 -29.93 -5.36
CA PHE A 381 10.14 -29.61 -4.97
C PHE A 381 10.40 -29.84 -3.48
N ARG A 382 9.41 -29.61 -2.60
CA ARG A 382 9.50 -29.98 -1.19
C ARG A 382 9.69 -31.48 -1.03
N ALA A 383 8.85 -32.28 -1.67
CA ALA A 383 8.95 -33.74 -1.59
C ALA A 383 10.33 -34.25 -2.05
N LEU A 384 10.86 -33.69 -3.14
CA LEU A 384 12.20 -34.01 -3.63
C LEU A 384 13.30 -33.60 -2.63
N THR A 385 13.22 -32.38 -2.09
CA THR A 385 14.22 -31.84 -1.16
C THR A 385 14.19 -32.56 0.18
N ASP A 386 13.01 -32.92 0.68
CA ASP A 386 12.81 -33.68 1.91
C ASP A 386 13.39 -35.09 1.79
N HIS A 387 13.15 -35.74 0.64
CA HIS A 387 13.74 -37.04 0.34
C HIS A 387 15.27 -36.97 0.33
N PHE A 388 15.85 -36.03 -0.43
CA PHE A 388 17.29 -35.82 -0.48
C PHE A 388 17.89 -35.51 0.90
N THR A 389 17.25 -34.63 1.67
CA THR A 389 17.71 -34.27 3.02
C THR A 389 17.66 -35.48 3.95
N SER A 390 16.65 -36.33 3.83
CA SER A 390 16.56 -37.58 4.60
C SER A 390 17.69 -38.53 4.24
N GLU A 391 18.01 -38.72 2.96
CA GLU A 391 19.13 -39.55 2.52
C GLU A 391 20.48 -39.03 3.04
N GLN A 392 20.72 -37.73 2.93
CA GLN A 392 21.94 -37.11 3.46
C GLN A 392 22.06 -37.26 4.98
N LYS A 393 20.96 -37.10 5.72
CA LYS A 393 20.94 -37.34 7.17
C LYS A 393 21.32 -38.78 7.52
N THR A 394 20.82 -39.76 6.77
CA THR A 394 21.19 -41.18 6.98
C THR A 394 22.68 -41.39 6.73
N ILE A 395 23.24 -40.88 5.62
CA ILE A 395 24.66 -41.01 5.30
C ILE A 395 25.54 -40.35 6.38
N VAL A 396 25.15 -39.17 6.87
CA VAL A 396 25.87 -38.48 7.95
C VAL A 396 25.81 -39.30 9.23
N ALA A 397 24.65 -39.86 9.60
CA ALA A 397 24.51 -40.71 10.78
C ALA A 397 25.37 -41.98 10.69
N GLU A 398 25.39 -42.67 9.54
CA GLU A 398 26.24 -43.85 9.31
C GLU A 398 27.73 -43.51 9.43
N ARG A 399 28.15 -42.39 8.86
CA ARG A 399 29.54 -41.92 8.98
C ARG A 399 29.91 -41.54 10.41
N GLN A 400 28.99 -40.90 11.14
CA GLN A 400 29.20 -40.53 12.53
C GLN A 400 29.40 -41.76 13.42
N VAL A 401 28.55 -42.79 13.26
CA VAL A 401 28.72 -44.08 13.95
C VAL A 401 30.09 -44.68 13.61
N LYS A 402 30.50 -44.64 12.33
CA LYS A 402 31.80 -45.19 11.93
C LYS A 402 32.98 -44.42 12.54
N ILE A 403 32.87 -43.11 12.69
CA ILE A 403 33.88 -42.28 13.37
C ILE A 403 33.94 -42.66 14.85
N GLU A 404 32.80 -42.78 15.53
CA GLU A 404 32.75 -43.18 16.94
C GLU A 404 33.35 -44.57 17.19
N ASP A 405 33.09 -45.53 16.29
CA ASP A 405 33.68 -46.87 16.38
C ASP A 405 35.20 -46.83 16.20
N LEU A 406 35.71 -46.06 15.23
CA LEU A 406 37.15 -45.89 15.01
C LEU A 406 37.83 -45.13 16.16
N GLU A 407 37.16 -44.16 16.79
CA GLU A 407 37.66 -43.47 17.97
C GLU A 407 37.76 -44.40 19.18
N LYS A 408 36.78 -45.29 19.37
CA LYS A 408 36.85 -46.34 20.41
C LYS A 408 38.00 -47.31 20.16
N GLU A 409 38.15 -47.79 18.92
CA GLU A 409 39.24 -48.69 18.54
C GLU A 409 40.60 -48.02 18.76
N LYS A 410 40.74 -46.74 18.38
CA LYS A 410 41.94 -45.94 18.65
C LYS A 410 42.22 -45.83 20.14
N ALA A 411 41.21 -45.53 20.96
CA ALA A 411 41.39 -45.40 22.41
C ALA A 411 41.83 -46.72 23.06
N GLN A 412 41.27 -47.85 22.62
CA GLN A 412 41.68 -49.19 23.08
C GLN A 412 43.14 -49.48 22.72
N LEU A 413 43.54 -49.23 21.47
CA LEU A 413 44.93 -49.41 21.04
C LEU A 413 45.90 -48.47 21.77
N GLU A 414 45.49 -47.25 22.09
CA GLU A 414 46.29 -46.32 22.90
C GLU A 414 46.44 -46.79 24.34
N GLU A 415 45.40 -47.37 24.94
CA GLU A 415 45.43 -47.97 26.27
C GLU A 415 46.35 -49.20 26.30
N GLU A 416 46.23 -50.10 25.32
CA GLU A 416 47.15 -51.22 25.14
C GLU A 416 48.60 -50.75 25.00
N ARG A 417 48.85 -49.77 24.11
CA ARG A 417 50.20 -49.22 23.91
C ARG A 417 50.77 -48.66 25.21
N ASN A 418 49.98 -47.93 25.99
CA ASN A 418 50.41 -47.38 27.26
C ASN A 418 50.69 -48.48 28.29
N ALA A 419 49.87 -49.54 28.35
CA ALA A 419 50.11 -50.68 29.22
C ALA A 419 51.46 -51.38 28.92
N TRP A 420 51.75 -51.60 27.63
CA TRP A 420 53.04 -52.13 27.18
C TRP A 420 54.22 -51.20 27.49
N GLN A 421 54.04 -49.88 27.38
CA GLN A 421 55.09 -48.90 27.70
C GLN A 421 55.38 -48.76 29.20
N THR A 422 54.42 -49.10 30.07
CA THR A 422 54.54 -48.91 31.53
C THR A 422 55.07 -50.16 32.25
N THR A 423 54.96 -51.34 31.65
CA THR A 423 55.46 -52.61 32.22
C THR A 423 56.94 -52.76 31.90
N LYS A 424 57.82 -52.49 32.87
CA LYS A 424 59.27 -52.29 32.64
C LYS A 424 60.10 -53.56 32.52
N GLU A 425 59.64 -54.71 33.01
CA GLU A 425 60.34 -55.99 32.93
C GLU A 425 59.29 -57.08 32.74
N SER A 426 59.31 -57.76 31.59
CA SER A 426 58.46 -58.93 31.35
C SER A 426 59.22 -60.17 31.80
N GLU A 427 58.71 -60.89 32.79
CA GLU A 427 59.30 -62.17 33.22
C GLU A 427 59.29 -63.18 32.05
N PRO A 428 60.32 -64.04 31.91
CA PRO A 428 60.34 -65.08 30.90
C PRO A 428 59.10 -65.99 31.05
N GLY A 429 58.38 -66.23 29.94
CA GLY A 429 57.13 -67.01 29.95
C GLY A 429 57.30 -68.40 30.57
N THR A 430 56.96 -68.54 31.86
CA THR A 430 57.09 -69.80 32.60
C THR A 430 55.81 -70.62 32.48
N LYS A 431 55.92 -71.95 32.41
CA LYS A 431 54.75 -72.85 32.37
C LYS A 431 54.06 -72.91 33.73
N GLU A 432 52.72 -72.98 33.76
CA GLU A 432 51.93 -73.04 35.01
C GLU A 432 52.39 -74.15 35.97
N ALA A 433 52.75 -75.34 35.43
CA ALA A 433 53.22 -76.47 36.24
C ALA A 433 54.54 -76.20 36.98
N THR A 434 55.40 -75.34 36.43
CA THR A 434 56.70 -74.96 37.03
C THR A 434 56.49 -73.94 38.16
N LEU A 435 55.57 -72.99 37.98
CA LEU A 435 55.18 -72.03 39.04
C LEU A 435 54.58 -72.76 40.26
N GLU A 436 53.74 -73.78 40.03
CA GLU A 436 53.19 -74.59 41.11
C GLU A 436 54.24 -75.41 41.87
N ALA A 437 55.25 -75.94 41.16
CA ALA A 437 56.34 -76.69 41.76
C ALA A 437 57.23 -75.80 42.66
N ARG A 438 57.57 -74.58 42.18
CA ARG A 438 58.30 -73.57 42.96
C ARG A 438 57.55 -73.15 44.22
N LYS A 439 56.23 -72.94 44.11
CA LYS A 439 55.40 -72.62 45.27
C LYS A 439 55.45 -73.69 46.36
N LYS A 440 55.42 -74.97 45.97
CA LYS A 440 55.54 -76.11 46.91
C LYS A 440 56.92 -76.17 47.57
N LEU A 441 57.99 -75.86 46.84
CA LEU A 441 59.35 -75.77 47.38
C LEU A 441 59.46 -74.64 48.43
N GLY A 442 58.83 -73.50 48.17
CA GLY A 442 58.80 -72.37 49.10
C GLY A 442 58.03 -72.70 50.38
N GLU A 443 56.90 -73.42 50.26
CA GLU A 443 56.11 -73.93 51.39
C GLU A 443 56.89 -74.96 52.24
N GLN A 444 57.84 -75.68 51.64
CA GLN A 444 58.74 -76.63 52.33
C GLN A 444 59.92 -75.95 53.04
N GLY A 445 60.07 -74.63 52.88
CA GLY A 445 61.13 -73.84 53.54
C GLY A 445 62.49 -73.91 52.84
N VAL A 446 62.55 -74.45 51.62
CA VAL A 446 63.76 -74.50 50.79
C VAL A 446 64.04 -73.11 50.24
N ALA A 447 65.27 -72.62 50.42
CA ALA A 447 65.74 -71.40 49.76
C ALA A 447 66.10 -71.73 48.29
N PHE A 448 65.46 -71.05 47.35
CA PHE A 448 65.79 -71.15 45.93
C PHE A 448 65.58 -69.82 45.23
N GLU A 449 66.34 -69.57 44.17
CA GLU A 449 66.16 -68.44 43.26
C GLU A 449 66.46 -68.87 41.82
N PRO A 450 65.75 -68.35 40.81
CA PRO A 450 66.14 -68.52 39.41
C PRO A 450 67.49 -67.84 39.12
N LEU A 451 68.26 -68.40 38.18
CA LEU A 451 69.55 -67.86 37.79
C LEU A 451 69.44 -66.39 37.32
N TYR A 452 68.43 -66.04 36.50
CA TYR A 452 68.24 -64.69 35.97
C TYR A 452 68.03 -63.61 37.04
N ALA A 453 67.48 -63.99 38.19
CA ALA A 453 67.22 -63.08 39.31
C ALA A 453 68.40 -63.03 40.30
N SER A 454 69.41 -63.89 40.12
CA SER A 454 70.50 -64.11 41.08
C SER A 454 71.87 -63.63 40.56
N VAL A 455 71.93 -63.09 39.35
CA VAL A 455 73.19 -62.76 38.66
C VAL A 455 73.08 -61.41 37.96
N GLU A 456 74.19 -60.69 37.93
CA GLU A 456 74.31 -59.42 37.21
C GLU A 456 75.57 -59.44 36.34
N PHE A 457 75.51 -58.84 35.15
CA PHE A 457 76.70 -58.70 34.31
C PHE A 457 77.71 -57.75 34.96
N LEU A 458 78.98 -58.11 34.90
CA LEU A 458 80.07 -57.20 35.26
C LEU A 458 80.05 -55.98 34.33
N ASP A 459 80.32 -54.80 34.91
CA ASP A 459 80.26 -53.51 34.20
C ASP A 459 81.13 -53.48 32.92
N ASP A 460 82.22 -54.25 32.92
CA ASP A 460 83.22 -54.31 31.85
C ASP A 460 82.81 -55.19 30.64
N VAL A 461 81.66 -55.89 30.69
CA VAL A 461 81.19 -56.76 29.60
C VAL A 461 80.43 -55.94 28.54
N PRO A 462 80.81 -55.98 27.25
CA PRO A 462 80.10 -55.27 26.17
C PRO A 462 78.66 -55.74 26.00
N GLU A 463 77.74 -54.82 25.66
CA GLU A 463 76.30 -55.09 25.47
C GLU A 463 76.05 -56.22 24.45
N GLU A 464 76.78 -56.24 23.33
CA GLU A 464 76.67 -57.32 22.33
C GLU A 464 77.04 -58.69 22.90
N THR A 465 78.00 -58.75 23.82
CA THR A 465 78.39 -59.99 24.51
C THR A 465 77.37 -60.40 25.56
N ARG A 466 76.75 -59.43 26.28
CA ARG A 466 75.66 -59.69 27.24
C ARG A 466 74.49 -60.36 26.55
N VAL A 467 74.02 -59.77 25.45
CA VAL A 467 72.91 -60.29 24.64
C VAL A 467 73.18 -61.73 24.17
N ARG A 468 74.39 -62.02 23.67
CA ARG A 468 74.73 -63.37 23.19
C ARG A 468 74.79 -64.41 24.32
N ILE A 469 75.37 -64.05 25.46
CA ILE A 469 75.42 -64.94 26.63
C ILE A 469 74.00 -65.18 27.17
N GLU A 470 73.21 -64.13 27.29
CA GLU A 470 71.82 -64.19 27.75
C GLU A 470 70.95 -65.07 26.83
N SER A 471 71.00 -64.83 25.52
CA SER A 471 70.29 -65.64 24.53
C SER A 471 70.73 -67.11 24.56
N ALA A 472 72.03 -67.38 24.76
CA ALA A 472 72.54 -68.74 24.91
C ALA A 472 72.06 -69.42 26.19
N LEU A 473 72.04 -68.70 27.32
CA LEU A 473 71.52 -69.21 28.60
C LEU A 473 70.00 -69.42 28.56
N MET A 474 69.27 -68.58 27.84
CA MET A 474 67.82 -68.67 27.65
C MET A 474 67.45 -69.88 26.78
N ASP A 475 68.11 -70.06 25.63
CA ASP A 475 67.86 -71.19 24.72
C ASP A 475 68.29 -72.54 25.34
N ALA A 476 69.39 -72.54 26.10
CA ALA A 476 69.81 -73.67 26.93
C ALA A 476 68.82 -74.00 28.08
N GLY A 477 67.97 -73.03 28.44
CA GLY A 477 67.05 -73.09 29.57
C GLY A 477 67.77 -73.16 30.92
N LEU A 478 68.94 -72.52 31.03
CA LEU A 478 69.68 -72.34 32.28
C LEU A 478 69.31 -71.01 32.96
N LEU A 479 68.86 -70.01 32.20
CA LEU A 479 68.49 -68.69 32.72
C LEU A 479 67.34 -68.75 33.75
N ASP A 480 66.37 -69.65 33.53
CA ASP A 480 65.27 -69.93 34.46
C ASP A 480 65.52 -71.17 35.36
N ALA A 481 66.74 -71.69 35.41
CA ALA A 481 67.07 -72.81 36.29
C ALA A 481 67.27 -72.34 37.74
N LEU A 482 66.83 -73.15 38.70
CA LEU A 482 66.91 -72.84 40.12
C LEU A 482 68.28 -73.12 40.72
N LEU A 483 68.72 -72.22 41.58
CA LEU A 483 69.85 -72.39 42.49
C LEU A 483 69.31 -72.71 43.89
N THR A 484 69.92 -73.68 44.57
CA THR A 484 69.56 -74.09 45.94
C THR A 484 70.80 -74.48 46.73
N ASP A 485 70.75 -74.27 48.05
CA ASP A 485 71.79 -74.66 49.00
C ASP A 485 71.76 -76.17 49.37
N GLU A 486 70.73 -76.90 48.93
CA GLU A 486 70.54 -78.32 49.28
C GLU A 486 70.96 -79.24 48.13
N ASP A 487 72.04 -80.01 48.32
CA ASP A 487 72.67 -80.88 47.31
C ASP A 487 71.79 -82.07 46.84
N ASN A 488 70.68 -82.38 47.51
CA ASN A 488 69.94 -83.63 47.32
C ASN A 488 68.40 -83.48 47.39
N LEU A 489 67.87 -82.40 46.81
CA LEU A 489 66.43 -82.18 46.69
C LEU A 489 65.79 -83.00 45.57
N ALA A 490 64.66 -83.64 45.86
CA ALA A 490 63.78 -84.21 44.84
C ALA A 490 62.87 -83.12 44.29
N PHE A 491 63.14 -82.62 43.08
CA PHE A 491 62.30 -81.65 42.38
C PHE A 491 61.44 -82.32 41.30
N SER A 492 60.30 -81.70 40.98
CA SER A 492 59.38 -82.16 39.95
C SER A 492 58.99 -80.98 39.06
N HIS A 493 58.96 -81.17 37.74
CA HIS A 493 58.53 -80.15 36.75
C HIS A 493 59.39 -78.86 36.71
N ASP A 494 60.62 -78.90 37.24
CA ASP A 494 61.57 -77.79 37.23
C ASP A 494 63.02 -78.27 37.00
N ARG A 495 63.97 -77.34 36.86
CA ARG A 495 65.40 -77.59 36.61
C ARG A 495 66.22 -76.96 37.74
N VAL A 496 67.16 -77.71 38.31
CA VAL A 496 68.06 -77.23 39.37
C VAL A 496 69.50 -77.33 38.88
N LEU A 497 70.30 -76.30 39.12
CA LEU A 497 71.74 -76.30 38.86
C LEU A 497 72.47 -76.84 40.08
N THR A 498 73.06 -78.03 39.95
CA THR A 498 73.97 -78.59 40.96
C THR A 498 75.40 -78.08 40.72
N PRO A 499 76.00 -77.34 41.67
CA PRO A 499 77.35 -76.82 41.51
C PRO A 499 78.40 -77.94 41.42
N SER A 500 79.28 -77.84 40.42
CA SER A 500 80.49 -78.63 40.24
C SER A 500 81.61 -77.70 39.73
N PRO A 501 82.20 -76.86 40.61
CA PRO A 501 83.13 -75.80 40.20
C PRO A 501 84.34 -76.33 39.42
N ALA A 502 84.58 -75.77 38.23
CA ALA A 502 85.76 -76.05 37.45
C ALA A 502 86.88 -75.04 37.80
N PHE A 503 88.10 -75.53 38.02
CA PHE A 503 89.26 -74.68 38.33
C PHE A 503 90.24 -74.66 37.15
N MET A 504 90.90 -73.51 36.95
CA MET A 504 91.90 -73.29 35.90
C MET A 504 91.35 -73.31 34.46
N VAL A 505 90.07 -72.97 34.28
CA VAL A 505 89.40 -72.76 32.98
C VAL A 505 88.55 -71.47 33.04
N PRO A 506 88.29 -70.78 31.91
CA PRO A 506 87.36 -69.65 31.88
C PRO A 506 85.93 -70.12 32.17
N THR A 507 85.20 -69.38 32.99
CA THR A 507 83.84 -69.76 33.44
C THR A 507 82.88 -68.58 33.36
N LEU A 508 81.60 -68.83 33.56
CA LEU A 508 80.58 -67.80 33.58
C LEU A 508 80.79 -66.76 34.70
N ALA A 509 81.53 -67.11 35.75
CA ALA A 509 81.95 -66.20 36.82
C ALA A 509 82.93 -65.09 36.34
N ASP A 510 83.52 -65.23 35.15
CA ASP A 510 84.37 -64.17 34.55
C ASP A 510 83.53 -63.05 33.91
N TYR A 511 82.22 -63.25 33.74
CA TYR A 511 81.30 -62.31 33.06
C TYR A 511 80.11 -61.89 33.92
N LEU A 512 79.66 -62.78 34.82
CA LEU A 512 78.54 -62.56 35.74
C LEU A 512 79.05 -62.53 37.18
N ARG A 513 78.52 -61.61 37.99
CA ARG A 513 78.68 -61.59 39.45
C ARG A 513 77.40 -62.07 40.13
N PRO A 514 77.50 -62.75 41.29
CA PRO A 514 76.34 -63.01 42.14
C PRO A 514 75.70 -61.69 42.60
N GLU A 515 74.42 -61.50 42.32
CA GLU A 515 73.59 -60.43 42.87
C GLU A 515 72.26 -61.06 43.30
N LEU A 516 72.09 -61.24 44.61
CA LEU A 516 70.89 -61.84 45.17
C LEU A 516 69.88 -60.75 45.54
N PRO A 517 68.57 -60.99 45.35
CA PRO A 517 67.53 -60.09 45.86
C PRO A 517 67.65 -59.92 47.38
N ASP A 518 67.30 -58.73 47.90
CA ASP A 518 67.39 -58.38 49.33
C ASP A 518 66.65 -59.37 50.26
N GLU A 519 65.64 -60.08 49.74
CA GLU A 519 64.82 -61.06 50.47
C GLU A 519 65.34 -62.51 50.37
N SER A 520 66.39 -62.74 49.60
CA SER A 520 66.89 -64.09 49.32
C SER A 520 67.58 -64.71 50.53
N ARG A 521 67.40 -66.02 50.70
CA ARG A 521 68.01 -66.83 51.76
C ARG A 521 69.17 -67.69 51.28
N LEU A 522 69.53 -67.58 50.01
CA LEU A 522 70.66 -68.29 49.41
C LEU A 522 71.99 -67.69 49.83
N ARG A 523 73.00 -68.55 49.93
CA ARG A 523 74.38 -68.12 50.12
C ARG A 523 74.97 -67.59 48.80
N PRO A 524 75.60 -66.40 48.78
CA PRO A 524 76.28 -65.89 47.58
C PRO A 524 77.32 -66.85 47.03
N GLU A 525 77.96 -67.65 47.90
CA GLU A 525 78.94 -68.66 47.51
C GLU A 525 78.33 -69.75 46.61
N THR A 526 77.07 -70.12 46.81
CA THR A 526 76.37 -71.14 46.01
C THR A 526 76.09 -70.65 44.59
N VAL A 527 75.80 -69.36 44.44
CA VAL A 527 75.66 -68.71 43.13
C VAL A 527 77.01 -68.62 42.43
N ASP A 528 78.08 -68.21 43.14
CA ASP A 528 79.43 -68.17 42.59
C ASP A 528 79.92 -69.56 42.15
N ASP A 529 79.69 -70.59 42.97
CA ASP A 529 80.03 -71.98 42.65
C ASP A 529 79.26 -72.48 41.43
N ALA A 530 77.99 -72.13 41.27
CA ALA A 530 77.21 -72.45 40.08
C ALA A 530 77.73 -71.73 38.83
N LEU A 531 78.11 -70.46 38.93
CA LEU A 531 78.73 -69.71 37.84
C LEU A 531 80.09 -70.30 37.42
N ARG A 532 80.90 -70.76 38.38
CA ARG A 532 82.16 -71.50 38.13
C ARG A 532 81.98 -72.90 37.57
N SER A 533 80.76 -73.43 37.61
CA SER A 533 80.43 -74.76 37.06
C SER A 533 80.15 -74.72 35.56
N ILE A 534 79.86 -73.54 35.03
CA ILE A 534 79.54 -73.32 33.62
C ILE A 534 80.79 -72.81 32.92
N VAL A 535 81.38 -73.63 32.05
CA VAL A 535 82.65 -73.34 31.37
C VAL A 535 82.40 -72.50 30.12
N ILE A 536 83.27 -71.52 29.87
CA ILE A 536 83.28 -70.71 28.66
C ILE A 536 84.49 -71.09 27.80
N GLY A 537 84.24 -71.57 26.58
CA GLY A 537 85.26 -71.98 25.63
C GLY A 537 85.12 -73.42 25.12
N SER A 538 85.95 -73.78 24.14
CA SER A 538 85.83 -75.01 23.33
C SER A 538 86.56 -76.24 23.89
N GLU A 539 87.34 -76.10 24.96
CA GLU A 539 88.08 -77.20 25.59
C GLU A 539 87.39 -77.66 26.87
N ALA A 540 86.54 -78.68 26.77
CA ALA A 540 86.03 -79.36 27.95
C ALA A 540 86.07 -80.88 27.80
N GLY A 541 86.35 -81.57 28.91
CA GLY A 541 86.34 -83.03 28.99
C GLY A 541 84.95 -83.62 28.72
N GLU A 542 84.89 -84.93 28.44
CA GLU A 542 83.65 -85.66 28.17
C GLU A 542 82.59 -85.38 29.26
N GLY A 543 81.48 -84.72 28.88
CA GLY A 543 80.29 -84.52 29.73
C GLY A 543 80.07 -83.12 30.31
N ALA A 544 80.94 -82.14 30.04
CA ALA A 544 80.78 -80.77 30.56
C ALA A 544 79.76 -79.92 29.78
N THR A 545 79.19 -78.91 30.45
CA THR A 545 78.36 -77.87 29.81
C THR A 545 79.25 -76.69 29.43
N THR A 546 79.31 -76.34 28.15
CA THR A 546 80.15 -75.25 27.62
C THR A 546 79.35 -74.21 26.86
N PHE A 547 79.77 -72.96 26.97
CA PHE A 547 79.24 -71.82 26.21
C PHE A 547 80.39 -71.10 25.49
N ASP A 548 80.12 -70.52 24.33
CA ASP A 548 81.09 -69.70 23.59
C ASP A 548 80.53 -68.30 23.34
N LEU A 549 81.42 -67.33 23.12
CA LEU A 549 81.09 -65.90 22.96
C LEU A 549 80.38 -65.59 21.64
N ASP A 550 80.26 -66.58 20.75
CA ASP A 550 79.49 -66.50 19.51
C ASP A 550 78.01 -66.88 19.69
N GLY A 551 77.60 -67.35 20.88
CA GLY A 551 76.24 -67.81 21.16
C GLY A 551 76.05 -69.32 20.97
N SER A 552 77.11 -70.06 20.64
CA SER A 552 77.12 -71.52 20.62
C SER A 552 77.16 -72.09 22.04
N TYR A 553 76.42 -73.16 22.28
CA TYR A 553 76.45 -73.87 23.56
C TYR A 553 76.39 -75.38 23.37
N GLN A 554 76.94 -76.11 24.33
CA GLN A 554 76.88 -77.57 24.40
C GLN A 554 76.49 -78.01 25.81
N ILE A 555 75.46 -78.85 25.92
CA ILE A 555 75.03 -79.50 27.17
C ILE A 555 75.12 -81.01 26.97
N GLY A 556 76.18 -81.64 27.46
CA GLY A 556 76.43 -83.07 27.25
C GLY A 556 76.53 -83.40 25.75
N MET A 557 75.49 -84.08 25.21
CA MET A 557 75.41 -84.46 23.79
C MET A 557 74.69 -83.43 22.91
N LEU A 558 74.02 -82.43 23.50
CA LEU A 558 73.23 -81.44 22.78
C LEU A 558 74.10 -80.23 22.43
N LYS A 559 74.12 -79.83 21.17
CA LYS A 559 74.77 -78.60 20.68
C LYS A 559 73.71 -77.68 20.09
N GLY A 560 73.75 -76.41 20.46
CA GLY A 560 72.86 -75.36 19.96
C GLY A 560 73.63 -74.09 19.63
N HIS A 561 72.96 -73.19 18.92
CA HIS A 561 73.44 -71.84 18.66
C HIS A 561 72.25 -70.91 18.83
N ALA A 562 72.31 -70.04 19.83
CA ALA A 562 71.22 -69.11 20.11
C ALA A 562 71.13 -68.03 19.04
N LEU A 563 69.92 -67.52 18.81
CA LEU A 563 69.70 -66.33 18.00
C LEU A 563 70.02 -65.11 18.88
N PRO A 564 70.74 -64.10 18.37
CA PRO A 564 71.03 -62.89 19.11
C PRO A 564 69.76 -62.13 19.50
#